data_AF-K7MKB7-F1
#
_entry.id   AF-K7MKB7-F1
#
_cell.length_a   1.000
_cell.length_b   1.000
_cell.length_c   1.000
_cell.angle_alpha   90.00
_cell.angle_beta   90.00
_cell.angle_gamma   90.00
#
_symmetry.space_group_name_H-M   'P 1'
#
loop_
_entity.id
_entity.type
_entity.pdbx_description
1 polymer ?
#
loop_
_entity_poly.entity_id
_entity_poly.type
_entity_poly.pdbx_seq_one_letter_code
_entity_poly.pdbx_strand_id
1 'polypeptide(L)'
;MEVSGRSCGVLGLPYCVPVRKNGRRFVTTLAKRNESQEKSKGPSFTLRVSKSTIARGAIGLFGLGFVDAGYSGDWSRIGVITPQTEDLLKLAAFLVVPLCIFLIFFLPSEQNS
;
A
#
# COMPACT_ATOMS: atom_id res chain seq x y z
N MET A 1 21.67 -1.61 48.76
CA MET A 1 21.47 -0.55 47.75
C MET A 1 22.52 -0.76 46.69
N GLU A 2 22.10 -1.21 45.50
CA GLU A 2 22.70 -1.00 44.18
C GLU A 2 21.81 -1.78 43.19
N VAL A 3 21.06 -1.06 42.36
CA VAL A 3 20.24 -1.64 41.28
C VAL A 3 20.97 -1.28 39.99
N SER A 4 21.61 -2.28 39.37
CA SER A 4 22.25 -2.12 38.06
C SER A 4 21.41 -2.85 37.01
N GLY A 5 20.76 -2.06 36.17
CA GLY A 5 19.93 -2.54 35.07
C GLY A 5 20.76 -3.06 33.91
N ARG A 6 20.36 -4.20 33.36
CA ARG A 6 20.74 -4.65 32.01
C ARG A 6 19.51 -5.09 31.24
N SER A 7 19.18 -4.27 30.25
CA SER A 7 18.30 -4.58 29.13
C SER A 7 18.99 -5.56 28.19
N CYS A 8 18.33 -6.67 27.82
CA CYS A 8 18.25 -7.19 26.44
C CYS A 8 17.41 -8.48 26.40
N GLY A 9 16.61 -8.64 25.35
CA GLY A 9 16.23 -9.96 24.82
C GLY A 9 14.78 -10.39 25.02
N VAL A 10 13.89 -9.89 24.16
CA VAL A 10 12.62 -10.57 23.87
C VAL A 10 12.95 -11.85 23.11
N LEU A 11 12.89 -12.98 23.82
CA LEU A 11 12.83 -14.30 23.25
C LEU A 11 11.37 -14.68 22.99
N GLY A 12 11.14 -15.23 21.81
CA GLY A 12 10.25 -16.37 21.67
C GLY A 12 8.98 -16.11 20.88
N LEU A 13 9.03 -16.44 19.59
CA LEU A 13 8.04 -17.36 19.02
C LEU A 13 8.59 -17.98 17.71
N PRO A 14 8.91 -19.29 17.69
CA PRO A 14 9.39 -19.97 16.51
C PRO A 14 8.20 -20.61 15.77
N TYR A 15 7.76 -19.97 14.69
CA TYR A 15 6.93 -20.65 13.69
C TYR A 15 7.82 -21.10 12.54
N CYS A 16 8.38 -22.30 12.72
CA CYS A 16 9.11 -23.00 11.68
C CYS A 16 8.09 -23.58 10.70
N VAL A 17 7.84 -22.90 9.58
CA VAL A 17 7.20 -23.51 8.41
C VAL A 17 8.31 -24.12 7.55
N PRO A 18 8.36 -25.44 7.36
CA PRO A 18 9.30 -26.04 6.43
C PRO A 18 8.90 -25.66 5.01
N VAL A 19 9.65 -24.75 4.38
CA VAL A 19 9.54 -24.49 2.94
C VAL A 19 9.94 -25.77 2.21
N ARG A 20 8.94 -26.43 1.66
CA ARG A 20 9.04 -27.58 0.77
C ARG A 20 9.94 -27.19 -0.41
N LYS A 21 11.16 -27.76 -0.46
CA LYS A 21 12.07 -27.64 -1.60
C LYS A 21 11.47 -28.36 -2.80
N ASN A 22 10.59 -27.68 -3.54
CA ASN A 22 10.24 -28.08 -4.88
C ASN A 22 11.25 -27.44 -5.83
N GLY A 23 12.12 -28.28 -6.39
CA GLY A 23 13.06 -27.89 -7.44
C GLY A 23 12.31 -27.32 -8.63
N ARG A 24 12.19 -26.01 -8.69
CA ARG A 24 11.83 -25.27 -9.89
C ARG A 24 12.88 -24.19 -10.05
N ARG A 25 13.91 -24.51 -10.84
CA ARG A 25 14.86 -23.53 -11.33
C ARG A 25 14.01 -22.43 -11.99
N PHE A 26 14.03 -21.22 -11.45
CA PHE A 26 13.67 -20.02 -12.19
C PHE A 26 14.76 -19.83 -13.26
N VAL A 27 14.68 -20.63 -14.32
CA VAL A 27 15.40 -20.37 -15.55
C VAL A 27 14.69 -19.17 -16.15
N THR A 28 15.25 -17.98 -15.94
CA THR A 28 15.00 -16.86 -16.82
C THR A 28 15.54 -17.27 -18.18
N THR A 29 14.69 -17.85 -19.02
CA THR A 29 15.04 -18.17 -20.41
C THR A 29 15.14 -16.84 -21.15
N LEU A 30 16.33 -16.23 -21.10
CA LEU A 30 16.71 -15.14 -21.98
C LEU A 30 16.85 -15.75 -23.38
N ALA A 31 15.85 -15.56 -24.24
CA ALA A 31 15.98 -15.93 -25.64
C ALA A 31 17.14 -15.11 -26.25
N LYS A 32 18.22 -15.79 -26.61
CA LYS A 32 19.37 -15.22 -27.31
C LYS A 32 18.89 -14.70 -28.68
N ARG A 33 18.51 -13.43 -28.76
CA ARG A 33 18.23 -12.72 -30.00
C ARG A 33 19.56 -12.54 -30.73
N ASN A 34 19.63 -13.01 -31.97
CA ASN A 34 20.79 -12.82 -32.84
C ASN A 34 21.11 -11.33 -32.98
N GLU A 35 22.40 -11.02 -32.94
CA GLU A 35 22.98 -9.70 -33.14
C GLU A 35 22.56 -9.14 -34.50
N SER A 36 21.49 -8.36 -34.51
CA SER A 36 21.17 -7.45 -35.59
C SER A 36 20.95 -6.10 -34.93
N GLN A 37 21.75 -5.13 -35.36
CA GLN A 37 21.72 -3.74 -34.93
C GLN A 37 20.28 -3.20 -35.01
N GLU A 38 19.61 -3.16 -33.87
CA GLU A 38 18.38 -2.40 -33.74
C GLU A 38 18.38 -1.73 -32.39
N LYS A 39 18.40 -0.40 -32.44
CA LYS A 39 18.39 0.56 -31.34
C LYS A 39 17.11 0.35 -30.52
N SER A 40 17.08 -0.69 -29.69
CA SER A 40 15.90 -1.03 -28.90
C SER A 40 15.70 0.01 -27.81
N LYS A 41 14.82 0.97 -28.08
CA LYS A 41 14.11 1.70 -27.05
C LYS A 41 13.32 0.65 -26.29
N GLY A 42 13.81 0.23 -25.12
CA GLY A 42 13.01 -0.59 -24.19
C GLY A 42 11.65 0.09 -23.95
N PRO A 43 10.60 -0.65 -23.55
CA PRO A 43 9.27 -0.09 -23.34
C PRO A 43 9.33 0.91 -22.17
N SER A 44 9.67 2.17 -22.50
CA SER A 44 9.56 3.29 -21.60
C SER A 44 8.09 3.67 -21.56
N PHE A 45 7.31 2.94 -20.74
CA PHE A 45 6.05 3.49 -20.25
C PHE A 45 6.41 4.62 -19.27
N THR A 46 6.90 5.74 -19.80
CA THR A 46 6.90 7.00 -19.07
C THR A 46 5.45 7.44 -18.98
N LEU A 47 4.72 6.85 -18.03
CA LEU A 47 3.42 7.32 -17.60
C LEU A 47 3.63 8.71 -17.00
N ARG A 48 3.53 9.71 -17.87
CA ARG A 48 3.72 11.13 -17.53
C ARG A 48 2.44 11.61 -16.83
N VAL A 49 2.26 11.12 -15.60
CA VAL A 49 1.13 11.48 -14.76
C VAL A 49 1.45 12.81 -14.08
N SER A 50 0.55 13.79 -14.17
CA SER A 50 0.75 15.07 -13.50
C SER A 50 0.81 14.85 -11.98
N LYS A 51 1.59 15.67 -11.27
CA LYS A 51 1.65 15.64 -9.79
C LYS A 51 0.25 15.80 -9.18
N SER A 52 -0.59 16.62 -9.82
CA SER A 52 -1.99 16.83 -9.43
C SER A 52 -2.81 15.55 -9.51
N THR A 53 -2.67 14.76 -10.58
CA THR A 53 -3.38 13.48 -10.72
C THR A 53 -2.93 12.48 -9.67
N ILE A 54 -1.63 12.41 -9.36
CA ILE A 54 -1.12 11.56 -8.28
C ILE A 54 -1.71 11.99 -6.93
N ALA A 55 -1.74 13.30 -6.66
CA ALA A 55 -2.32 13.84 -5.43
C ALA A 55 -3.82 13.53 -5.32
N ARG A 56 -4.60 13.73 -6.39
CA ARG A 56 -6.03 13.36 -6.43
C ARG A 56 -6.24 11.86 -6.19
N GLY A 57 -5.40 11.01 -6.78
CA GLY A 57 -5.43 9.56 -6.54
C GLY A 57 -5.13 9.22 -5.09
N ALA A 58 -4.11 9.84 -4.48
CA ALA A 58 -3.77 9.64 -3.09
C ALA A 58 -4.89 10.08 -2.13
N ILE A 59 -5.51 11.24 -2.39
CA ILE A 59 -6.65 11.73 -1.61
C ILE A 59 -7.84 10.79 -1.75
N GLY A 60 -8.12 10.29 -2.96
CA GLY A 60 -9.18 9.33 -3.21
C GLY A 60 -8.97 8.01 -2.48
N LEU A 61 -7.76 7.44 -2.55
CA LEU A 61 -7.39 6.22 -1.82
C LEU A 61 -7.48 6.41 -0.30
N PHE A 62 -7.06 7.58 0.20
CA PHE A 62 -7.18 7.92 1.61
C PHE A 62 -8.64 7.93 2.07
N GLY A 63 -9.53 8.61 1.34
CA GLY A 63 -10.96 8.62 1.66
C GLY A 63 -11.61 7.24 1.54
N LEU A 64 -11.24 6.46 0.52
CA LEU A 64 -11.74 5.11 0.33
C LEU A 64 -11.30 4.17 1.48
N GLY A 65 -10.10 4.35 2.01
CA GLY A 65 -9.60 3.59 3.15
C GLY A 65 -10.43 3.79 4.42
N PHE A 66 -10.97 5.00 4.65
CA PHE A 66 -11.91 5.24 5.76
C PHE A 66 -13.22 4.47 5.59
N VAL A 67 -13.74 4.41 4.35
CA VAL A 67 -14.95 3.64 4.04
C VAL A 67 -14.70 2.16 4.25
N ASP A 68 -13.59 1.63 3.73
CA ASP A 68 -13.21 0.23 3.89
C ASP A 68 -13.00 -0.15 5.37
N ALA A 69 -12.28 0.68 6.14
CA ALA A 69 -12.07 0.43 7.56
C ALA A 69 -13.36 0.54 8.39
N GLY A 70 -14.25 1.48 8.04
CA GLY A 70 -15.50 1.71 8.75
C GLY A 70 -16.63 0.74 8.39
N TYR A 71 -16.71 0.26 7.14
CA TYR A 71 -17.85 -0.53 6.67
C TYR A 71 -17.56 -1.98 6.35
N SER A 72 -16.30 -2.43 6.36
CA SER A 72 -16.01 -3.83 6.06
C SER A 72 -16.43 -4.79 7.18
N GLY A 73 -16.57 -4.33 8.43
CA GLY A 73 -16.99 -5.14 9.60
C GLY A 73 -16.03 -6.28 9.99
N ASP A 74 -15.19 -6.71 9.05
CA ASP A 74 -14.18 -7.75 9.23
C ASP A 74 -13.01 -7.26 10.10
N TRP A 75 -12.72 -5.96 10.12
CA TRP A 75 -11.67 -5.39 10.97
C TRP A 75 -11.95 -5.60 12.46
N SER A 76 -13.20 -5.44 12.88
CA SER A 76 -13.62 -5.77 14.25
C SER A 76 -13.68 -7.26 14.51
N ARG A 77 -13.97 -8.09 13.50
CA ARG A 77 -13.94 -9.57 13.63
C ARG A 77 -12.53 -10.14 13.75
N ILE A 78 -11.57 -9.58 13.03
CA ILE A 78 -10.14 -9.94 13.14
C ILE A 78 -9.60 -9.48 14.50
N GLY A 79 -10.24 -8.48 15.13
CA GLY A 79 -9.85 -7.94 16.44
C GLY A 79 -8.74 -6.89 16.35
N VAL A 80 -8.46 -6.34 15.17
CA VAL A 80 -7.49 -5.23 15.00
C VAL A 80 -8.05 -3.93 15.57
N ILE A 81 -9.37 -3.75 15.46
CA ILE A 81 -10.10 -2.58 15.98
C ILE A 81 -11.29 -3.05 16.83
N THR A 82 -11.71 -2.24 17.80
CA THR A 82 -12.91 -2.53 18.59
C THR A 82 -14.17 -2.09 17.82
N PRO A 83 -15.36 -2.66 18.13
CA PRO A 83 -16.61 -2.22 17.51
C PRO A 83 -16.90 -0.73 17.71
N GLN A 84 -16.49 -0.18 18.85
CA GLN A 84 -16.63 1.25 19.15
C GLN A 84 -15.78 2.11 18.21
N THR A 85 -14.55 1.67 17.92
CA THR A 85 -13.70 2.36 16.95
C THR A 85 -14.22 2.20 15.52
N GLU A 86 -14.83 1.06 15.17
CA GLU A 86 -15.49 0.89 13.87
C GLU A 86 -16.61 1.91 13.67
N ASP A 87 -17.46 2.11 14.69
CA ASP A 87 -18.53 3.11 14.63
C ASP A 87 -17.98 4.55 14.56
N LEU A 88 -16.88 4.82 15.25
CA LEU A 88 -16.17 6.10 15.13
C LEU A 88 -15.60 6.30 13.73
N LEU A 89 -15.07 5.26 13.11
CA LEU A 89 -14.57 5.25 11.72
C LEU A 89 -15.71 5.48 10.72
N LYS A 90 -16.89 4.88 10.92
CA LYS A 90 -18.10 5.16 10.10
C LYS A 90 -18.49 6.64 10.20
N LEU A 91 -18.51 7.19 11.40
CA LEU A 91 -18.83 8.61 11.62
C LEU A 91 -17.75 9.52 11.00
N ALA A 92 -16.48 9.16 11.14
CA ALA A 92 -15.39 9.88 10.51
C ALA A 92 -15.48 9.83 8.98
N ALA A 93 -15.88 8.70 8.40
CA ALA A 93 -16.06 8.57 6.96
C ALA A 93 -17.12 9.55 6.41
N PHE A 94 -18.20 9.82 7.15
CA PHE A 94 -19.20 10.84 6.79
C PHE A 94 -18.62 12.25 6.67
N LEU A 95 -17.55 12.56 7.40
CA LEU A 95 -16.87 13.85 7.32
C LEU A 95 -15.71 13.83 6.31
N VAL A 96 -14.87 12.80 6.38
CA VAL A 96 -13.64 12.68 5.61
C VAL A 96 -13.93 12.47 4.13
N VAL A 97 -14.93 11.64 3.76
CA VAL A 97 -15.21 11.35 2.35
C VAL A 97 -15.68 12.59 1.58
N PRO A 98 -16.67 13.38 2.06
CA PRO A 98 -17.04 14.63 1.39
C PRO A 98 -15.88 15.62 1.30
N LEU A 99 -15.04 15.71 2.35
CA LEU A 99 -13.85 16.55 2.34
C LEU A 99 -12.84 16.09 1.27
N CYS A 100 -12.58 14.78 1.15
CA CYS A 100 -11.71 14.22 0.11
C CYS A 100 -12.25 14.52 -1.29
N ILE A 101 -13.56 14.34 -1.52
CA ILE A 101 -14.20 14.66 -2.80
C ILE A 101 -14.04 16.16 -3.11
N PHE A 102 -14.30 17.02 -2.12
CA PHE A 102 -14.10 18.47 -2.26
C PHE A 102 -12.65 18.80 -2.66
N LEU A 103 -11.66 18.24 -1.96
CA LEU A 103 -10.25 18.46 -2.26
C LEU A 103 -9.86 17.98 -3.66
N ILE A 104 -10.37 16.84 -4.11
CA ILE A 104 -10.10 16.32 -5.46
C ILE A 104 -10.54 17.32 -6.54
N PHE A 105 -11.73 17.91 -6.38
CA PHE A 105 -12.24 18.92 -7.30
C PHE A 105 -11.54 20.26 -7.19
N PHE A 106 -11.13 20.66 -5.97
CA PHE A 106 -10.43 21.92 -5.73
C PHE A 106 -8.95 21.91 -6.10
N LEU A 107 -8.31 20.74 -6.17
CA LEU A 107 -6.90 20.66 -6.55
C LEU A 107 -6.71 21.18 -7.98
N PRO A 108 -5.78 22.10 -8.24
CA PRO A 108 -5.52 22.60 -9.58
C PRO A 108 -4.94 21.49 -10.46
N SER A 109 -5.45 21.36 -11.68
CA SER A 109 -4.85 20.49 -12.69
C SER A 109 -3.63 21.20 -13.27
N GLU A 110 -2.42 20.67 -13.04
CA GLU A 110 -1.28 21.12 -13.84
C GLU A 110 -1.47 20.62 -15.27
N GLN A 111 -1.78 21.54 -16.19
CA GLN A 111 -1.67 21.29 -17.61
C GLN A 111 -0.18 21.25 -17.93
N ASN A 112 0.35 20.04 -18.13
CA ASN A 112 1.65 19.90 -18.79
C ASN A 112 1.47 20.43 -20.22
N SER A 113 1.79 21.73 -20.40
CA SER A 113 1.93 22.36 -21.70
C SER A 113 3.06 21.74 -22.53
#